data_AF-A0A6N7S9E0-F1
#
_entry.id   AF-A0A6N7S9E0-F1
#
_cell.length_a   1.000
_cell.length_b   1.000
_cell.length_c   1.000
_cell.angle_alpha   90.00
_cell.angle_beta   90.00
_cell.angle_gamma   90.00
#
_symmetry.space_group_name_H-M   'P 1'
#
loop_
_entity.id
_entity.type
_entity.pdbx_description
1 polymer ?
#
loop_
_entity_poly.entity_id
_entity_poly.type
_entity_poly.pdbx_seq_one_letter_code
_entity_poly.pdbx_strand_id
1 'polypeptide(L)'
;MSNNILDLPTNILETLWFADGPYANYVESNLNKNLFGLNIHTSTSKEPSLIYTKLPIKIVPTNLINQDLEYYPTFERLSAEQRYLYLRWLNDRTISVSNGFIFLYYYGLERHLYFGNAESAILEIFNLCLNYKTALDYYALNAILASSIIMNKRERLLYLFKDKDRFKKFNITNFYILCKNEILPYLAPRDLLALSLRVKLKAPNVDEKILIKNIANTLEKKFNMSKLPLDIFDFNSFPCEPICLAANTSLNLHQYNPILAAPLKSDDFCNLVRDILYESFAYTVNS
;
A
#
# COMPACT_ATOMS: atom_id res chain seq x y z
N MET A 1 18.26 3.48 -37.66
CA MET A 1 17.70 4.15 -36.46
C MET A 1 18.04 3.27 -35.28
N SER A 2 18.75 3.80 -34.29
CA SER A 2 19.18 3.04 -33.11
C SER A 2 17.97 2.53 -32.33
N ASN A 3 17.81 1.21 -32.27
CA ASN A 3 16.78 0.49 -31.51
C ASN A 3 17.02 0.59 -30.00
N ASN A 4 17.08 1.80 -29.43
CA ASN A 4 17.07 1.94 -27.97
C ASN A 4 15.63 1.81 -27.50
N ILE A 5 15.23 0.56 -27.22
CA ILE A 5 13.91 0.19 -26.67
C ILE A 5 13.70 0.77 -25.24
N LEU A 6 14.70 1.46 -24.69
CA LEU A 6 14.74 2.04 -23.36
C LEU A 6 14.81 3.58 -23.38
N ASP A 7 14.17 4.24 -24.36
CA ASP A 7 13.91 5.69 -24.26
C ASP A 7 12.75 5.93 -23.28
N LEU A 8 12.98 5.62 -21.99
CA LEU A 8 12.00 5.76 -20.92
C LEU A 8 12.19 7.11 -20.22
N PRO A 9 11.10 7.73 -19.70
CA PRO A 9 11.23 8.90 -18.85
C PRO A 9 12.16 8.63 -17.67
N THR A 10 13.04 9.57 -17.34
CA THR A 10 14.07 9.39 -16.28
C THR A 10 13.48 8.95 -14.95
N ASN A 11 12.35 9.54 -14.54
CA ASN A 11 11.67 9.19 -13.30
C ASN A 11 11.14 7.75 -13.28
N ILE A 12 10.83 7.17 -14.45
CA ILE A 12 10.44 5.77 -14.58
C ILE A 12 11.68 4.89 -14.63
N LEU A 13 12.74 5.31 -15.32
CA LEU A 13 13.99 4.54 -15.38
C LEU A 13 14.59 4.29 -13.98
N GLU A 14 14.53 5.30 -13.11
CA GLU A 14 15.02 5.23 -11.72
C GLU A 14 14.22 4.31 -10.80
N THR A 15 12.99 3.92 -11.18
CA THR A 15 12.11 3.04 -10.39
C THR A 15 12.07 1.61 -10.93
N LEU A 16 12.91 1.29 -11.92
CA LEU A 16 13.01 -0.04 -12.52
C LEU A 16 14.25 -0.78 -12.03
N TRP A 17 14.12 -2.10 -11.97
CA TRP A 17 15.23 -3.01 -11.69
C TRP A 17 15.70 -3.69 -12.98
N PHE A 18 17.00 -3.61 -13.26
CA PHE A 18 17.65 -4.26 -14.40
C PHE A 18 18.64 -5.31 -13.92
N ALA A 19 18.55 -6.51 -14.49
CA ALA A 19 19.47 -7.63 -14.23
C ALA A 19 20.83 -7.44 -14.92
N ASP A 20 20.81 -6.85 -16.12
CA ASP A 20 21.93 -6.81 -17.03
C ASP A 20 21.94 -5.52 -17.87
N GLY A 21 22.99 -5.38 -18.69
CA GLY A 21 23.17 -4.22 -19.55
C GLY A 21 23.70 -2.99 -18.80
N PRO A 22 23.74 -1.83 -19.47
CA PRO A 22 24.33 -0.60 -18.92
C PRO A 22 23.54 0.00 -17.74
N TYR A 23 22.28 -0.41 -17.57
CA TYR A 23 21.41 0.06 -16.49
C TYR A 23 21.29 -0.93 -15.32
N ALA A 24 22.07 -2.03 -15.33
CA ALA A 24 22.04 -3.04 -14.29
C ALA A 24 22.20 -2.42 -12.90
N ASN A 25 21.21 -2.64 -12.03
CA ASN A 25 21.15 -2.04 -10.70
C ASN A 25 20.63 -3.02 -9.62
N TYR A 26 20.31 -4.25 -10.00
CA TYR A 26 19.81 -5.26 -9.09
C TYR A 26 20.95 -5.98 -8.36
N VAL A 27 20.84 -6.02 -7.03
CA VAL A 27 21.72 -6.80 -6.16
C VAL A 27 20.87 -7.71 -5.29
N GLU A 28 21.23 -8.99 -5.21
CA GLU A 28 20.63 -9.92 -4.26
C GLU A 28 20.95 -9.47 -2.83
N SER A 29 19.91 -9.27 -2.02
CA SER A 29 20.02 -8.65 -0.70
C SER A 29 18.99 -9.27 0.23
N ASN A 30 19.45 -9.86 1.32
CA ASN A 30 18.58 -10.43 2.34
C ASN A 30 18.34 -9.43 3.46
N LEU A 31 17.18 -9.53 4.09
CA LEU A 31 16.82 -8.73 5.24
C LEU A 31 16.43 -9.64 6.39
N ASN A 32 16.93 -9.33 7.58
CA ASN A 32 16.50 -9.94 8.83
C ASN A 32 16.18 -8.80 9.81
N LYS A 33 14.89 -8.59 10.08
CA LYS A 33 14.40 -7.47 10.90
C LYS A 33 13.25 -7.92 11.76
N ASN A 34 12.89 -7.10 12.73
CA ASN A 34 11.77 -7.34 13.62
C ASN A 34 10.56 -6.48 13.20
N LEU A 35 9.36 -7.08 13.21
CA LEU A 35 8.07 -6.42 13.04
C LEU A 35 7.17 -6.86 14.21
N PHE A 36 6.91 -5.98 15.17
CA PHE A 36 6.08 -6.26 16.35
C PHE A 36 6.52 -7.52 17.13
N GLY A 37 7.83 -7.71 17.31
CA GLY A 37 8.37 -8.91 17.97
C GLY A 37 8.58 -10.10 17.03
N LEU A 38 8.06 -10.07 15.80
CA LEU A 38 8.24 -11.14 14.81
C LEU A 38 9.51 -10.93 13.97
N ASN A 39 10.34 -11.96 13.86
CA ASN A 39 11.48 -11.93 12.95
C ASN A 39 10.99 -12.15 11.51
N ILE A 40 11.16 -11.11 10.70
CA ILE A 40 10.86 -11.09 9.27
C ILE A 40 12.17 -11.34 8.53
N HIS A 41 12.18 -12.42 7.76
CA HIS A 41 13.27 -12.78 6.88
C HIS A 41 12.83 -12.60 5.44
N THR A 42 13.54 -11.77 4.68
CA THR A 42 13.38 -11.76 3.22
C THR A 42 14.54 -12.55 2.63
N SER A 43 14.25 -13.67 2.00
CA SER A 43 15.19 -14.35 1.12
C SER A 43 14.95 -13.86 -0.30
N THR A 44 15.96 -13.39 -1.01
CA THR A 44 15.76 -13.05 -2.43
C THR A 44 15.51 -14.31 -3.24
N SER A 45 14.25 -14.56 -3.58
CA SER A 45 13.95 -15.35 -4.78
C SER A 45 14.09 -14.44 -6.01
N LYS A 46 13.97 -15.04 -7.20
CA LYS A 46 14.01 -14.31 -8.47
C LYS A 46 12.98 -13.17 -8.48
N GLU A 47 13.44 -11.93 -8.65
CA GLU A 47 12.60 -10.73 -8.65
C GLU A 47 11.67 -10.71 -9.88
N PRO A 48 10.32 -10.74 -9.69
CA PRO A 48 9.36 -10.71 -10.78
C PRO A 48 9.52 -9.53 -11.73
N SER A 49 9.80 -8.33 -11.21
CA SER A 49 9.87 -7.11 -12.01
C SER A 49 11.21 -6.91 -12.73
N LEU A 50 12.15 -7.85 -12.59
CA LEU A 50 13.52 -7.66 -13.03
C LEU A 50 13.62 -7.69 -14.56
N ILE A 51 14.06 -6.58 -15.14
CA ILE A 51 14.19 -6.42 -16.58
C ILE A 51 15.51 -7.00 -17.06
N TYR A 52 15.43 -7.92 -18.03
CA TYR A 52 16.58 -8.49 -18.71
C TYR A 52 16.66 -7.90 -20.12
N THR A 53 17.63 -7.01 -20.33
CA THR A 53 17.84 -6.26 -21.59
C THR A 53 18.21 -7.16 -22.77
N LYS A 54 18.71 -8.37 -22.50
CA LYS A 54 19.07 -9.36 -23.52
C LYS A 54 17.90 -10.23 -24.01
N LEU A 55 16.74 -10.19 -23.34
CA LEU A 55 15.58 -10.97 -23.76
C LEU A 55 14.96 -10.40 -25.04
N PRO A 56 14.42 -11.25 -25.93
CA PRO A 56 13.85 -10.80 -27.20
C PRO A 56 12.64 -9.90 -26.97
N ILE A 57 12.53 -8.85 -27.79
CA ILE A 57 11.43 -7.90 -27.80
C ILE A 57 10.92 -7.81 -29.24
N LYS A 58 9.60 -7.96 -29.42
CA LYS A 58 8.96 -7.92 -30.74
C LYS A 58 7.96 -6.77 -30.78
N ILE A 59 8.22 -5.82 -31.66
CA ILE A 59 7.36 -4.66 -31.88
C ILE A 59 6.00 -5.13 -32.39
N VAL A 60 4.94 -4.68 -31.74
CA VAL A 60 3.55 -4.99 -32.11
C VAL A 60 2.65 -3.76 -31.95
N PRO A 61 1.48 -3.74 -32.58
CA PRO A 61 0.47 -2.71 -32.34
C PRO A 61 0.09 -2.61 -30.85
N THR A 62 -0.02 -1.39 -30.33
CA THR A 62 -0.31 -1.12 -28.90
C THR A 62 -1.72 -1.52 -28.47
N ASN A 63 -2.66 -1.69 -29.40
CA ASN A 63 -4.02 -2.17 -29.11
C ASN A 63 -4.06 -3.60 -28.54
N LEU A 64 -2.96 -4.36 -28.62
CA LEU A 64 -2.84 -5.69 -28.03
C LEU A 64 -2.49 -5.67 -26.52
N ILE A 65 -2.29 -4.50 -25.93
CA ILE A 65 -1.85 -4.33 -24.52
C ILE A 65 -2.86 -4.76 -23.47
N ASN A 66 -4.14 -4.86 -23.83
CA ASN A 66 -5.20 -5.29 -22.93
C ASN A 66 -5.27 -6.82 -22.78
N GLN A 67 -4.34 -7.58 -23.36
CA GLN A 67 -4.22 -9.00 -23.07
C GLN A 67 -3.86 -9.19 -21.59
N ASP A 68 -4.63 -10.06 -20.93
CA ASP A 68 -4.36 -10.41 -19.55
C ASP A 68 -3.04 -11.18 -19.45
N LEU A 69 -2.30 -10.89 -18.40
CA LEU A 69 -1.14 -11.69 -18.03
C LEU A 69 -1.58 -12.85 -17.12
N GLU A 70 -0.72 -13.86 -17.05
CA GLU A 70 -0.86 -14.91 -16.05
C GLU A 70 -0.83 -14.34 -14.62
N TYR A 71 -1.41 -15.09 -13.69
CA TYR A 71 -1.36 -14.76 -12.27
C TYR A 71 0.09 -14.77 -11.76
N TYR A 72 0.46 -13.75 -10.96
CA TYR A 72 1.85 -13.46 -10.58
C TYR A 72 2.82 -13.36 -11.77
N PRO A 73 2.66 -12.33 -12.63
CA PRO A 73 3.49 -12.17 -13.80
C PRO A 73 4.95 -11.91 -13.42
N THR A 74 5.87 -12.37 -14.25
CA THR A 74 7.30 -12.03 -14.17
C THR A 74 7.76 -11.53 -15.53
N PHE A 75 8.65 -10.54 -15.56
CA PHE A 75 9.15 -9.96 -16.82
C PHE A 75 9.81 -11.01 -17.71
N GLU A 76 10.56 -11.93 -17.10
CA GLU A 76 11.22 -13.02 -17.82
C GLU A 76 10.23 -13.93 -18.56
N ARG A 77 9.07 -14.23 -17.96
CA ARG A 77 8.05 -15.11 -18.56
C ARG A 77 7.18 -14.43 -19.60
N LEU A 78 7.24 -13.10 -19.73
CA LEU A 78 6.51 -12.39 -20.78
C LEU A 78 6.97 -12.84 -22.17
N SER A 79 6.05 -12.92 -23.12
CA SER A 79 6.41 -13.08 -24.53
C SER A 79 7.19 -11.87 -25.06
N ALA A 80 7.86 -12.00 -26.21
CA ALA A 80 8.58 -10.89 -26.82
C ALA A 80 7.66 -9.70 -27.13
N GLU A 81 6.40 -9.97 -27.51
CA GLU A 81 5.35 -8.98 -27.73
C GLU A 81 4.91 -8.32 -26.41
N GLN A 82 4.70 -9.10 -25.34
CA GLN A 82 4.29 -8.57 -24.04
C GLN A 82 5.38 -7.70 -23.40
N ARG A 83 6.67 -8.04 -23.56
CA ARG A 83 7.77 -7.18 -23.11
C ARG A 83 7.76 -5.83 -23.84
N TYR A 84 7.51 -5.83 -25.15
CA TYR A 84 7.35 -4.59 -25.91
C TYR A 84 6.20 -3.75 -25.34
N LEU A 85 5.01 -4.35 -25.16
CA LEU A 85 3.83 -3.65 -24.65
C LEU A 85 4.04 -3.09 -23.24
N TYR A 86 4.67 -3.86 -22.34
CA TYR A 86 5.04 -3.41 -21.00
C TYR A 86 5.95 -2.17 -21.04
N LEU A 87 7.06 -2.23 -21.79
CA LEU A 87 8.00 -1.12 -21.91
C LEU A 87 7.36 0.10 -22.60
N ARG A 88 6.46 -0.12 -23.57
CA ARG A 88 5.67 0.95 -24.20
C ARG A 88 4.72 1.63 -23.22
N TRP A 89 4.07 0.88 -22.32
CA TRP A 89 3.23 1.46 -21.27
C TRP A 89 4.05 2.18 -20.20
N LEU A 90 5.23 1.68 -19.84
CA LEU A 90 6.15 2.40 -18.95
C LEU A 90 6.57 3.74 -19.55
N ASN A 91 6.76 3.79 -20.87
CA ASN A 91 7.08 5.01 -21.60
C ASN A 91 5.88 5.98 -21.70
N ASP A 92 4.69 5.47 -21.99
CA ASP A 92 3.47 6.25 -22.18
C ASP A 92 2.33 5.70 -21.32
N ARG A 93 2.12 6.37 -20.18
CA ARG A 93 1.10 6.02 -19.18
C ARG A 93 -0.34 6.31 -19.63
N THR A 94 -0.54 6.99 -20.76
CA THR A 94 -1.89 7.22 -21.31
C THR A 94 -2.50 5.96 -21.94
N ILE A 95 -1.65 4.97 -22.23
CA ILE A 95 -2.07 3.69 -22.78
C ILE A 95 -2.76 2.88 -21.67
N SER A 96 -4.03 2.51 -21.90
CA SER A 96 -4.75 1.56 -21.03
C SER A 96 -4.05 0.21 -21.03
N VAL A 97 -4.02 -0.47 -19.89
CA VAL A 97 -3.26 -1.70 -19.71
C VAL A 97 -4.00 -2.67 -18.79
N SER A 98 -3.74 -3.98 -18.93
CA SER A 98 -4.25 -4.98 -17.98
C SER A 98 -3.59 -4.86 -16.61
N ASN A 99 -4.30 -5.30 -15.56
CA ASN A 99 -3.82 -5.23 -14.18
C ASN A 99 -2.48 -5.97 -13.99
N GLY A 100 -2.21 -7.02 -14.78
CA GLY A 100 -0.97 -7.78 -14.70
C GLY A 100 0.27 -6.91 -14.88
N PHE A 101 0.28 -6.01 -15.87
CA PHE A 101 1.43 -5.12 -16.09
C PHE A 101 1.57 -4.07 -14.97
N ILE A 102 0.45 -3.60 -14.41
CA ILE A 102 0.44 -2.69 -13.26
C ILE A 102 1.10 -3.37 -12.06
N PHE A 103 0.68 -4.60 -11.75
CA PHE A 103 1.26 -5.39 -10.66
C PHE A 103 2.73 -5.73 -10.91
N LEU A 104 3.11 -6.08 -12.15
CA LEU A 104 4.50 -6.35 -12.51
C LEU A 104 5.42 -5.16 -12.22
N TYR A 105 4.98 -3.94 -12.56
CA TYR A 105 5.72 -2.73 -12.22
C TYR A 105 5.70 -2.44 -10.72
N TYR A 106 4.55 -2.59 -10.08
CA TYR A 106 4.40 -2.39 -8.64
C TYR A 106 5.31 -3.30 -7.81
N TYR A 107 5.58 -4.54 -8.24
CA TYR A 107 6.52 -5.43 -7.56
C TYR A 107 7.91 -4.79 -7.41
N GLY A 108 8.40 -4.12 -8.46
CA GLY A 108 9.67 -3.39 -8.41
C GLY A 108 9.64 -2.21 -7.45
N LEU A 109 8.52 -1.49 -7.40
CA LEU A 109 8.32 -0.39 -6.45
C LEU A 109 8.34 -0.88 -5.00
N GLU A 110 7.69 -2.01 -4.71
CA GLU A 110 7.75 -2.62 -3.37
C GLU A 110 9.18 -2.98 -2.97
N ARG A 111 9.99 -3.50 -3.90
CA ARG A 111 11.40 -3.78 -3.63
C ARG A 111 12.18 -2.51 -3.29
N HIS A 112 11.92 -1.40 -3.97
CA HIS A 112 12.55 -0.11 -3.67
C HIS A 112 12.25 0.39 -2.25
N LEU A 113 11.12 0.01 -1.65
CA LEU A 113 10.79 0.40 -0.27
C LEU A 113 11.82 -0.12 0.75
N TYR A 114 12.46 -1.25 0.45
CA TYR A 114 13.45 -1.92 1.31
C TYR A 114 14.90 -1.72 0.84
N PHE A 115 15.15 -1.79 -0.47
CA PHE A 115 16.51 -1.95 -1.01
C PHE A 115 16.93 -0.84 -1.98
N GLY A 116 16.11 0.19 -2.21
CA GLY A 116 16.43 1.25 -3.18
C GLY A 116 15.85 2.61 -2.80
N ASN A 117 15.47 3.38 -3.82
CA ASN A 117 14.87 4.70 -3.63
C ASN A 117 13.38 4.60 -3.22
N ALA A 118 13.16 4.40 -1.93
CA ALA A 118 11.83 4.28 -1.37
C ALA A 118 10.96 5.55 -1.52
N GLU A 119 11.55 6.74 -1.57
CA GLU A 119 10.78 7.99 -1.69
C GLU A 119 10.14 8.10 -3.08
N SER A 120 10.94 7.91 -4.14
CA SER A 120 10.42 7.85 -5.51
C SER A 120 9.41 6.72 -5.68
N ALA A 121 9.66 5.57 -5.07
CA ALA A 121 8.73 4.44 -5.11
C ALA A 121 7.39 4.75 -4.44
N ILE A 122 7.39 5.37 -3.25
CA ILE A 122 6.16 5.77 -2.56
C ILE A 122 5.33 6.74 -3.42
N LEU A 123 5.98 7.73 -4.03
CA LEU A 123 5.31 8.68 -4.92
C LEU A 123 4.66 7.97 -6.10
N GLU A 124 5.38 7.05 -6.73
CA GLU A 124 4.86 6.31 -7.86
C GLU A 124 3.75 5.32 -7.48
N ILE A 125 3.85 4.66 -6.32
CA ILE A 125 2.78 3.82 -5.78
C ILE A 125 1.50 4.63 -5.62
N PHE A 126 1.59 5.86 -5.10
CA PHE A 126 0.43 6.75 -5.02
C PHE A 126 -0.11 7.11 -6.41
N ASN A 127 0.75 7.41 -7.39
CA ASN A 127 0.32 7.65 -8.77
C ASN A 127 -0.46 6.46 -9.34
N LEU A 128 -0.01 5.23 -9.09
CA LEU A 128 -0.72 4.03 -9.54
C LEU A 128 -2.10 3.91 -8.87
N CYS A 129 -2.19 4.07 -7.54
CA CYS A 129 -3.46 4.02 -6.80
C CYS A 129 -4.43 5.14 -7.21
N LEU A 130 -3.91 6.30 -7.62
CA LEU A 130 -4.72 7.42 -8.09
C LEU A 130 -5.31 7.17 -9.48
N ASN A 131 -4.53 6.61 -10.40
CA ASN A 131 -4.90 6.50 -11.82
C ASN A 131 -5.57 5.17 -12.18
N TYR A 132 -5.38 4.10 -11.39
CA TYR A 132 -5.89 2.77 -11.72
C TYR A 132 -6.81 2.24 -10.61
N LYS A 133 -8.03 1.82 -11.00
CA LYS A 133 -8.99 1.17 -10.09
C LYS A 133 -8.66 -0.31 -9.98
N THR A 134 -7.79 -0.67 -9.04
CA THR A 134 -7.34 -2.06 -8.85
C THR A 134 -7.35 -2.43 -7.37
N ALA A 135 -7.14 -3.71 -7.05
CA ALA A 135 -6.95 -4.16 -5.67
C ALA A 135 -5.62 -3.68 -5.04
N LEU A 136 -4.84 -2.86 -5.77
CA LEU A 136 -3.53 -2.38 -5.36
C LEU A 136 -3.55 -1.60 -4.04
N ASP A 137 -4.62 -0.82 -3.78
CA ASP A 137 -4.69 0.07 -2.61
C ASP A 137 -4.40 -0.67 -1.29
N TYR A 138 -4.91 -1.90 -1.15
CA TYR A 138 -4.67 -2.73 0.03
C TYR A 138 -3.19 -3.13 0.18
N TYR A 139 -2.58 -3.63 -0.91
CA TYR A 139 -1.17 -4.04 -0.91
C TYR A 139 -0.24 -2.85 -0.72
N ALA A 140 -0.51 -1.75 -1.41
CA ALA A 140 0.24 -0.50 -1.35
C ALA A 140 0.32 0.05 0.07
N LEU A 141 -0.82 0.15 0.76
CA LEU A 141 -0.84 0.64 2.13
C LEU A 141 -0.03 -0.28 3.04
N ASN A 142 -0.26 -1.59 2.99
CA ASN A 142 0.45 -2.52 3.88
C ASN A 142 1.96 -2.55 3.60
N ALA A 143 2.39 -2.47 2.34
CA ALA A 143 3.81 -2.46 1.97
C ALA A 143 4.53 -1.20 2.45
N ILE A 144 3.90 -0.04 2.31
CA ILE A 144 4.45 1.22 2.83
C ILE A 144 4.52 1.18 4.36
N LEU A 145 3.48 0.69 5.02
CA LEU A 145 3.46 0.55 6.48
C LEU A 145 4.55 -0.41 6.98
N ALA A 146 4.61 -1.61 6.41
CA ALA A 146 5.54 -2.67 6.78
C ALA A 146 6.98 -2.24 6.57
N SER A 147 7.30 -1.75 5.36
CA SER A 147 8.65 -1.27 5.04
C SER A 147 9.08 -0.14 5.96
N SER A 148 8.17 0.78 6.31
CA SER A 148 8.52 1.90 7.19
C SER A 148 8.81 1.46 8.61
N ILE A 149 8.11 0.45 9.15
CA ILE A 149 8.43 -0.12 10.47
C ILE A 149 9.73 -0.92 10.40
N ILE A 150 9.82 -1.85 9.46
CA ILE A 150 10.95 -2.77 9.27
C ILE A 150 12.28 -2.01 9.07
N MET A 151 12.23 -0.92 8.31
CA MET A 151 13.40 -0.08 8.02
C MET A 151 13.64 1.01 9.06
N ASN A 152 12.84 1.06 10.14
CA ASN A 152 12.87 2.09 11.20
C ASN A 152 12.78 3.53 10.64
N LYS A 153 11.86 3.73 9.69
CA LYS A 153 11.61 5.00 9.00
C LYS A 153 10.32 5.65 9.52
N ARG A 154 10.32 5.95 10.82
CA ARG A 154 9.16 6.51 11.55
C ARG A 154 8.64 7.80 10.90
N GLU A 155 9.53 8.62 10.35
CA GLU A 155 9.21 9.85 9.64
C GLU A 155 8.30 9.62 8.43
N ARG A 156 8.49 8.51 7.69
CA ARG A 156 7.61 8.14 6.57
C ARG A 156 6.19 7.92 7.06
N LEU A 157 6.03 7.22 8.18
CA LEU A 157 4.74 6.93 8.79
C LEU A 157 4.08 8.18 9.36
N LEU A 158 4.86 9.09 9.95
CA LEU A 158 4.32 10.36 10.43
C LEU A 158 3.86 11.26 9.27
N TYR A 159 4.62 11.31 8.17
CA TYR A 159 4.22 12.02 6.96
C TYR A 159 2.91 11.44 6.40
N LEU A 160 2.91 10.12 6.23
CA LEU A 160 1.80 9.32 5.77
C LEU A 160 0.55 9.59 6.62
N PHE A 161 0.63 9.40 7.94
CA PHE A 161 -0.50 9.64 8.83
C PHE A 161 -0.93 11.10 8.94
N LYS A 162 -0.12 12.09 8.57
CA LYS A 162 -0.50 13.52 8.69
C LYS A 162 -1.11 14.08 7.40
N ASP A 163 -0.67 13.60 6.23
CA ASP A 163 -1.17 14.05 4.94
C ASP A 163 -2.64 13.63 4.73
N LYS A 164 -3.52 14.63 4.57
CA LYS A 164 -4.98 14.44 4.52
C LYS A 164 -5.46 13.97 3.15
N ASP A 165 -4.72 14.24 2.08
CA ASP A 165 -5.20 14.03 0.71
C ASP A 165 -4.67 12.72 0.12
N ARG A 166 -3.48 12.29 0.54
CA ARG A 166 -2.90 11.00 0.11
C ARG A 166 -3.67 9.78 0.64
N PHE A 167 -4.45 9.95 1.72
CA PHE A 167 -5.19 8.88 2.39
C PHE A 167 -6.64 8.67 1.96
N LYS A 168 -7.23 9.61 1.23
CA LYS A 168 -8.66 9.55 0.91
C LYS A 168 -9.07 8.29 0.14
N LYS A 169 -8.12 7.61 -0.51
CA LYS A 169 -8.36 6.34 -1.21
C LYS A 169 -8.09 5.07 -0.39
N PHE A 170 -7.24 5.14 0.64
CA PHE A 170 -6.86 3.93 1.36
C PHE A 170 -7.91 3.59 2.42
N ASN A 171 -8.46 2.39 2.32
CA ASN A 171 -9.27 1.84 3.39
C ASN A 171 -8.38 1.51 4.59
N ILE A 172 -8.77 1.96 5.79
CA ILE A 172 -8.07 1.59 7.03
C ILE A 172 -8.13 0.07 7.24
N THR A 173 -6.99 -0.55 7.48
CA THR A 173 -6.84 -2.00 7.71
C THR A 173 -6.52 -2.31 9.18
N ASN A 174 -6.60 -3.58 9.59
CA ASN A 174 -6.10 -4.02 10.89
C ASN A 174 -4.63 -3.63 11.08
N PHE A 175 -3.81 -3.86 10.04
CA PHE A 175 -2.39 -3.49 10.05
C PHE A 175 -2.15 -1.99 10.24
N TYR A 176 -2.97 -1.13 9.62
CA TYR A 176 -2.92 0.32 9.87
C TYR A 176 -3.12 0.66 11.35
N ILE A 177 -4.11 0.05 12.01
CA ILE A 177 -4.40 0.30 13.42
C ILE A 177 -3.24 -0.18 14.31
N LEU A 178 -2.62 -1.33 13.99
CA LEU A 178 -1.42 -1.80 14.68
C LEU A 178 -0.25 -0.82 14.52
N CYS A 179 0.02 -0.35 13.30
CA CYS A 179 1.08 0.62 13.03
C CYS A 179 0.83 1.96 13.74
N LYS A 180 -0.44 2.38 13.83
CA LYS A 180 -0.83 3.53 14.66
C LYS A 180 -0.54 3.27 16.12
N ASN A 181 -0.95 2.13 16.68
CA ASN A 181 -0.69 1.82 18.08
C ASN A 181 0.80 1.91 18.43
N GLU A 182 1.67 1.41 17.55
CA GLU A 182 3.12 1.44 17.76
C GLU A 182 3.74 2.85 17.72
N ILE A 183 3.26 3.69 16.80
CA ILE A 183 3.97 4.94 16.46
C ILE A 183 3.23 6.19 16.91
N LEU A 184 1.91 6.16 16.89
CA LEU A 184 1.06 7.28 17.17
C LEU A 184 -0.23 6.73 17.81
N PRO A 185 -0.21 6.35 19.12
CA PRO A 185 -1.16 5.44 19.77
C PRO A 185 -2.55 6.06 19.98
N TYR A 186 -3.14 6.53 18.90
CA TYR A 186 -4.48 7.08 18.84
C TYR A 186 -5.05 6.98 17.42
N LEU A 187 -6.38 6.99 17.34
CA LEU A 187 -7.11 7.24 16.11
C LEU A 187 -7.65 8.67 16.11
N ALA A 188 -7.32 9.44 15.08
CA ALA A 188 -7.85 10.78 14.88
C ALA A 188 -9.32 10.70 14.39
N PRO A 189 -10.10 11.79 14.50
CA PRO A 189 -11.50 11.80 14.05
C PRO A 189 -11.72 11.32 12.61
N ARG A 190 -10.81 11.68 11.69
CA ARG A 190 -10.85 11.18 10.30
C ARG A 190 -10.60 9.68 10.19
N ASP A 191 -9.75 9.12 11.07
CA ASP A 191 -9.48 7.69 11.08
C ASP A 191 -10.77 6.94 11.47
N LEU A 192 -11.49 7.45 12.47
CA LEU A 192 -12.79 6.92 12.86
C LEU A 192 -13.84 7.08 11.75
N LEU A 193 -13.90 8.24 11.09
CA LEU A 193 -14.82 8.45 9.98
C LEU A 193 -14.60 7.43 8.84
N ALA A 194 -13.35 7.16 8.48
CA ALA A 194 -12.99 6.15 7.48
C ALA A 194 -13.32 4.71 7.93
N LEU A 195 -13.46 4.47 9.23
CA LEU A 195 -13.92 3.18 9.78
C LEU A 195 -15.44 3.00 9.79
N SER A 196 -16.24 4.04 9.52
CA SER A 196 -17.70 4.00 9.60
C SER A 196 -18.32 2.78 8.90
N LEU A 197 -18.01 2.56 7.62
CA LEU A 197 -18.51 1.39 6.88
C LEU A 197 -17.97 0.06 7.42
N ARG A 198 -16.73 0.03 7.93
CA ARG A 198 -16.14 -1.18 8.55
C ARG A 198 -16.85 -1.58 9.83
N VAL A 199 -17.35 -0.61 10.57
CA VAL A 199 -18.20 -0.85 11.75
C VAL A 199 -19.69 -0.88 11.41
N LYS A 200 -20.06 -1.05 10.13
CA LYS A 200 -21.45 -1.17 9.65
C LYS A 200 -22.32 0.06 9.94
N LEU A 201 -21.73 1.24 9.97
CA LEU A 201 -22.43 2.51 10.16
C LEU A 201 -22.23 3.41 8.94
N LYS A 202 -23.31 3.81 8.29
CA LYS A 202 -23.25 4.73 7.15
C LYS A 202 -23.11 6.18 7.66
N ALA A 203 -22.08 6.88 7.20
CA ALA A 203 -21.95 8.31 7.49
C ALA A 203 -23.08 9.11 6.81
N PRO A 204 -23.63 10.15 7.47
CA PRO A 204 -24.64 11.01 6.89
C PRO A 204 -24.05 11.85 5.74
N ASN A 205 -24.90 12.28 4.81
CA ASN A 205 -24.48 13.07 3.65
C ASN A 205 -24.30 14.55 4.02
N VAL A 206 -23.21 14.85 4.73
CA VAL A 206 -22.84 16.17 5.24
C VAL A 206 -21.36 16.43 4.98
N ASP A 207 -20.95 17.71 4.97
CA ASP A 207 -19.55 18.10 4.80
C ASP A 207 -18.63 17.34 5.78
N GLU A 208 -17.56 16.74 5.23
CA GLU A 208 -16.60 15.93 5.97
C GLU A 208 -15.98 16.67 7.16
N LYS A 209 -15.75 17.99 7.03
CA LYS A 209 -15.18 18.81 8.12
C LYS A 209 -16.14 18.92 9.30
N ILE A 210 -17.44 18.97 9.03
CA ILE A 210 -18.48 18.98 10.08
C ILE A 210 -18.46 17.64 10.80
N LEU A 211 -18.41 16.52 10.06
CA LEU A 211 -18.33 15.18 10.66
C LEU A 211 -17.07 15.00 11.52
N ILE A 212 -15.91 15.41 11.00
CA ILE A 212 -14.64 15.38 11.73
C ILE A 212 -14.72 16.20 13.02
N LYS A 213 -15.32 17.40 12.97
CA LYS A 213 -15.51 18.26 14.14
C LYS A 213 -16.44 17.62 15.17
N ASN A 214 -17.55 17.04 14.74
CA ASN A 214 -18.51 16.39 15.63
C ASN A 214 -17.90 15.15 16.30
N ILE A 215 -17.14 14.34 15.56
CA ILE A 215 -16.39 13.21 16.12
C ILE A 215 -15.38 13.70 17.16
N ALA A 216 -14.62 14.77 16.87
CA ALA A 216 -13.69 15.35 17.84
C ALA A 216 -14.40 15.79 19.12
N ASN A 217 -15.55 16.46 19.02
CA ASN A 217 -16.34 16.92 20.16
C ASN A 217 -16.87 15.75 21.00
N THR A 218 -17.34 14.67 20.36
CA THR A 218 -17.79 13.46 21.07
C THR A 218 -16.65 12.80 21.83
N LEU A 219 -15.45 12.72 21.22
CA LEU A 219 -14.26 12.20 21.87
C LEU A 219 -13.84 13.06 23.06
N GLU A 220 -13.83 14.40 22.93
CA GLU A 220 -13.53 15.31 24.04
C GLU A 220 -14.49 15.10 25.22
N LYS A 221 -15.79 14.90 24.96
CA LYS A 221 -16.78 14.62 26.02
C LYS A 221 -16.56 13.27 26.71
N LYS A 222 -16.15 12.23 25.97
CA LYS A 222 -16.02 10.85 26.50
C LYS A 222 -14.66 10.58 27.14
N PHE A 223 -13.59 11.16 26.58
CA PHE A 223 -12.20 10.83 26.92
C PHE A 223 -11.36 12.02 27.37
N ASN A 224 -11.92 13.25 27.38
CA ASN A 224 -11.15 14.50 27.55
C ASN A 224 -10.00 14.65 26.53
N MET A 225 -10.20 14.07 25.34
CA MET A 225 -9.25 14.09 24.24
C MET A 225 -9.99 14.14 22.90
N SER A 226 -9.53 14.94 21.95
CA SER A 226 -10.08 15.02 20.58
C SER A 226 -9.71 13.84 19.67
N LYS A 227 -9.13 12.78 20.24
CA LYS A 227 -8.63 11.57 19.55
C LYS A 227 -8.98 10.37 20.41
N LEU A 228 -9.27 9.23 19.79
CA LEU A 228 -9.48 7.98 20.52
C LEU A 228 -8.11 7.40 20.91
N PRO A 229 -7.75 7.38 22.20
CA PRO A 229 -6.52 6.72 22.63
C PRO A 229 -6.57 5.21 22.31
N LEU A 230 -5.47 4.62 21.86
CA LEU A 230 -5.40 3.18 21.54
C LEU A 230 -4.91 2.32 22.72
N ASP A 231 -4.27 2.94 23.72
CA ASP A 231 -3.78 2.27 24.93
C ASP A 231 -4.89 1.78 25.87
N ILE A 232 -6.13 2.23 25.67
CA ILE A 232 -7.32 1.72 26.37
C ILE A 232 -7.69 0.29 25.94
N PHE A 233 -7.09 -0.21 24.86
CA PHE A 233 -7.33 -1.56 24.36
C PHE A 233 -6.14 -2.47 24.65
N ASP A 234 -6.42 -3.69 25.11
CA ASP A 234 -5.42 -4.75 25.12
C ASP A 234 -5.38 -5.46 23.76
N PHE A 235 -4.43 -5.09 22.91
CA PHE A 235 -4.28 -5.69 21.58
C PHE A 235 -3.96 -7.19 21.62
N ASN A 236 -3.44 -7.72 22.73
CA ASN A 236 -3.18 -9.16 22.87
C ASN A 236 -4.47 -9.97 23.07
N SER A 237 -5.56 -9.31 23.49
CA SER A 237 -6.87 -9.94 23.67
C SER A 237 -7.66 -10.07 22.36
N PHE A 238 -7.25 -9.36 21.30
CA PHE A 238 -7.98 -9.35 20.04
C PHE A 238 -7.80 -10.65 19.24
N PRO A 239 -8.81 -11.04 18.43
CA PRO A 239 -8.63 -12.09 17.44
C PRO A 239 -7.45 -11.77 16.53
N CYS A 240 -6.72 -12.79 16.08
CA CYS A 240 -5.61 -12.60 15.13
C CYS A 240 -5.98 -13.03 13.71
N GLU A 241 -5.28 -12.47 12.72
CA GLU A 241 -5.41 -12.87 11.32
C GLU A 241 -4.06 -12.82 10.59
N PRO A 242 -3.87 -13.62 9.53
CA PRO A 242 -2.73 -13.45 8.64
C PRO A 242 -2.83 -12.11 7.90
N ILE A 243 -1.76 -11.32 7.94
CA ILE A 243 -1.69 -10.04 7.23
C ILE A 243 -0.72 -10.15 6.05
N CYS A 244 -1.21 -9.82 4.85
CA CYS A 244 -0.37 -9.70 3.67
C CYS A 244 0.40 -8.37 3.70
N LEU A 245 1.73 -8.44 3.81
CA LEU A 245 2.59 -7.26 3.98
C LEU A 245 3.07 -6.63 2.67
N ALA A 246 3.17 -7.40 1.59
CA ALA A 246 3.62 -6.92 0.28
C ALA A 246 3.07 -7.85 -0.81
N ALA A 247 2.84 -7.37 -2.04
CA ALA A 247 2.40 -8.17 -3.18
C ALA A 247 3.55 -8.89 -3.92
N ASN A 248 4.78 -8.40 -3.79
CA ASN A 248 5.96 -8.95 -4.44
C ASN A 248 6.41 -10.24 -3.74
N THR A 249 6.34 -11.35 -4.48
CA THR A 249 6.75 -12.67 -4.00
C THR A 249 8.26 -12.80 -3.76
N SER A 250 9.10 -11.95 -4.37
CA SER A 250 10.56 -11.96 -4.18
C SER A 250 11.02 -11.53 -2.80
N LEU A 251 10.23 -10.68 -2.14
CA LEU A 251 10.47 -10.25 -0.77
C LEU A 251 10.17 -11.38 0.21
N ASN A 252 9.49 -12.43 -0.27
CA ASN A 252 9.03 -13.58 0.48
C ASN A 252 8.13 -13.25 1.69
N LEU A 253 7.71 -12.00 1.85
CA LEU A 253 6.85 -11.55 2.96
C LEU A 253 5.47 -12.22 2.95
N HIS A 254 4.99 -12.58 1.76
CA HIS A 254 3.76 -13.35 1.56
C HIS A 254 3.77 -14.75 2.15
N GLN A 255 4.91 -15.45 2.12
CA GLN A 255 4.97 -16.80 2.68
C GLN A 255 4.88 -16.75 4.21
N TYR A 256 5.29 -15.64 4.82
CA TYR A 256 5.24 -15.48 6.27
C TYR A 256 3.89 -14.98 6.79
N ASN A 257 3.15 -14.18 5.99
CA ASN A 257 1.84 -13.58 6.32
C ASN A 257 1.58 -13.55 7.84
N PRO A 258 2.29 -12.67 8.58
CA PRO A 258 2.33 -12.76 10.03
C PRO A 258 0.92 -12.73 10.62
N ILE A 259 0.70 -13.61 11.58
CA ILE A 259 -0.55 -13.68 12.34
C ILE A 259 -0.48 -12.57 13.39
N LEU A 260 -1.25 -11.51 13.17
CA LEU A 260 -1.25 -10.31 14.00
C LEU A 260 -2.66 -10.00 14.49
N ALA A 261 -2.76 -9.22 15.57
CA ALA A 261 -4.04 -8.78 16.13
C ALA A 261 -4.90 -8.05 15.08
N ALA A 262 -6.20 -8.33 15.11
CA ALA A 262 -7.19 -7.84 14.17
C ALA A 262 -8.28 -7.04 14.89
N PRO A 263 -8.03 -5.75 15.25
CA PRO A 263 -9.00 -4.92 15.96
C PRO A 263 -10.39 -4.86 15.30
N LEU A 264 -10.47 -4.87 13.96
CA LEU A 264 -11.72 -4.86 13.21
C LEU A 264 -12.51 -6.17 13.26
N LYS A 265 -11.97 -7.20 13.93
CA LYS A 265 -12.67 -8.45 14.27
C LYS A 265 -13.06 -8.51 15.75
N SER A 266 -12.64 -7.54 16.56
CA SER A 266 -13.01 -7.44 17.98
C SER A 266 -14.33 -6.69 18.12
N ASP A 267 -15.30 -7.31 18.81
CA ASP A 267 -16.58 -6.67 19.12
C ASP A 267 -16.38 -5.43 20.00
N ASP A 268 -15.50 -5.49 20.99
CA ASP A 268 -15.22 -4.36 21.89
C ASP A 268 -14.73 -3.13 21.12
N PHE A 269 -13.74 -3.33 20.25
CA PHE A 269 -13.21 -2.25 19.40
C PHE A 269 -14.29 -1.72 18.45
N CYS A 270 -14.99 -2.62 17.75
CA CYS A 270 -15.97 -2.23 16.74
C CYS A 270 -17.19 -1.53 17.33
N ASN A 271 -17.67 -1.98 18.50
CA ASN A 271 -18.80 -1.39 19.21
C ASN A 271 -18.43 0.01 19.71
N LEU A 272 -17.27 0.18 20.36
CA LEU A 272 -16.85 1.49 20.83
C LEU A 272 -16.71 2.51 19.69
N VAL A 273 -16.07 2.12 18.58
CA VAL A 273 -15.95 2.98 17.40
C VAL A 273 -17.32 3.30 16.81
N ARG A 274 -18.24 2.33 16.73
CA ARG A 274 -19.60 2.55 16.25
C ARG A 274 -20.36 3.52 17.13
N ASP A 275 -20.28 3.39 18.45
CA ASP A 275 -20.99 4.23 19.42
C ASP A 275 -20.52 5.68 19.33
N ILE A 276 -19.20 5.91 19.27
CA ILE A 276 -18.61 7.24 19.07
C ILE A 276 -19.16 7.86 17.77
N LEU A 277 -19.15 7.12 16.66
CA LEU A 277 -19.62 7.64 15.38
C LEU A 277 -21.13 7.88 15.38
N TYR A 278 -21.93 6.99 15.96
CA TYR A 278 -23.38 7.12 16.02
C TYR A 278 -23.79 8.38 16.77
N GLU A 279 -23.24 8.62 17.96
CA GLU A 279 -23.47 9.84 18.72
C GLU A 279 -23.04 11.09 17.94
N SER A 280 -21.87 11.02 17.30
CA SER A 280 -21.34 12.12 16.50
C SER A 280 -22.21 12.47 15.30
N PHE A 281 -22.84 11.47 14.67
CA PHE A 281 -23.72 11.67 13.52
C PHE A 281 -25.11 12.16 13.93
N ALA A 282 -25.60 11.75 15.11
CA ALA A 282 -26.88 12.23 15.64
C ALA A 282 -26.86 13.76 15.87
N TYR A 283 -25.73 14.32 16.32
CA TYR A 283 -25.57 15.77 16.43
C TYR A 283 -25.74 16.50 15.09
N THR A 284 -25.35 15.87 13.99
CA THR A 284 -25.36 16.48 12.65
C THR A 284 -26.78 16.54 12.05
N VAL A 285 -27.67 15.63 12.43
CA VAL A 285 -29.06 15.60 11.92
C VAL A 285 -29.96 16.59 12.66
N ASN A 286 -29.59 16.93 13.90
CA ASN A 286 -30.36 17.83 14.78
C ASN A 286 -29.83 19.28 14.80
N SER A 287 -28.84 19.61 13.97
CA SER A 287 -28.21 20.93 13.83
C SER A 287 -28.50 21.54 12.46
#